data_AF-A0A653AJN2-F1
#
_entry.id   AF-A0A653AJN2-F1
#
_cell.length_a   1.000
_cell.length_b   1.000
_cell.length_c   1.000
_cell.angle_alpha   90.00
_cell.angle_beta   90.00
_cell.angle_gamma   90.00
#
_symmetry.space_group_name_H-M   'P 1'
#
loop_
_entity.id
_entity.type
_entity.pdbx_description
1 polymer ?
#
loop_
_entity_poly.entity_id
_entity_poly.type
_entity_poly.pdbx_seq_one_letter_code
_entity_poly.pdbx_strand_id
1 'polypeptide(L)'
;MSWIKNIFETIVGSEDFSELKSSKFRDFLNGSILKKRFIQKQYGLLILIAVLIFIYIDNRYTCESQITREIKLKKELQDVKFESLTISAELTTLGRRSYVLNYINEQGLNLKESPVAPIIITAPGEENEKALKDSLTKLNAKKDTTTSIAVD
;
A
#
# COMPACT_ATOMS: atom_id res chain seq x y z
N MET A 1 -23.49 -15.70 -2.28
CA MET A 1 -24.60 -14.79 -2.62
C MET A 1 -25.83 -15.16 -1.77
N SER A 2 -26.08 -14.43 -0.68
CA SER A 2 -27.04 -14.84 0.37
C SER A 2 -28.51 -14.72 -0.04
N TRP A 3 -28.83 -13.84 -1.00
CA TRP A 3 -30.22 -13.52 -1.32
C TRP A 3 -30.99 -14.66 -1.99
N ILE A 4 -30.31 -15.45 -2.84
CA ILE A 4 -30.89 -16.64 -3.51
C ILE A 4 -31.13 -17.77 -2.51
N LYS A 5 -30.23 -17.95 -1.53
CA LYS A 5 -30.40 -18.96 -0.47
C LYS A 5 -31.63 -18.66 0.38
N ASN A 6 -31.82 -17.39 0.76
CA ASN A 6 -32.99 -16.96 1.54
C ASN A 6 -34.30 -17.15 0.76
N ILE A 7 -34.29 -16.93 -0.56
CA ILE A 7 -35.47 -17.15 -1.42
C ILE A 7 -35.76 -18.64 -1.56
N PHE A 8 -34.72 -19.46 -1.76
CA PHE A 8 -34.86 -20.90 -1.87
C PHE A 8 -35.35 -21.53 -0.56
N GLU A 9 -34.79 -21.14 0.58
CA GLU A 9 -35.19 -21.62 1.91
C GLU A 9 -36.62 -21.22 2.27
N THR A 10 -37.05 -19.99 1.94
CA THR A 10 -38.44 -19.55 2.16
C THR A 10 -39.45 -20.28 1.28
N ILE A 11 -39.03 -20.72 0.08
CA ILE A 11 -39.87 -21.49 -0.86
C ILE A 11 -39.84 -23.00 -0.58
N VAL A 12 -38.73 -23.52 -0.04
CA VAL A 12 -38.52 -24.94 0.29
C VAL A 12 -39.01 -25.30 1.70
N GLY A 13 -39.14 -24.33 2.60
CA GLY A 13 -39.50 -24.56 4.00
C GLY A 13 -40.95 -24.97 4.28
N SER A 14 -41.85 -24.92 3.29
CA SER A 14 -43.21 -25.45 3.43
C SER A 14 -43.20 -26.97 3.18
N GLU A 15 -43.53 -27.77 4.19
CA GLU A 15 -43.55 -29.25 4.14
C GLU A 15 -44.40 -29.81 2.99
N ASP A 16 -45.48 -29.11 2.60
CA ASP A 16 -46.33 -29.45 1.45
C ASP A 16 -45.61 -29.43 0.09
N PHE A 17 -44.52 -28.66 -0.04
CA PHE A 17 -43.77 -28.59 -1.30
C PHE A 17 -42.89 -29.81 -1.52
N SER A 18 -42.47 -30.56 -0.50
CA SER A 18 -41.58 -31.72 -0.71
C SER A 18 -42.30 -32.90 -1.37
N GLU A 19 -43.54 -33.18 -0.97
CA GLU A 19 -44.38 -34.19 -1.63
C GLU A 19 -44.81 -33.77 -3.04
N LEU A 20 -45.21 -32.50 -3.20
CA LEU A 20 -45.57 -31.93 -4.50
C LEU A 20 -44.37 -31.83 -5.44
N LYS A 21 -43.17 -31.52 -4.94
CA LYS A 21 -41.93 -31.44 -5.72
C LYS A 21 -41.45 -32.82 -6.10
N SER A 22 -41.41 -33.80 -5.21
CA SER A 22 -41.03 -35.18 -5.59
C SER A 22 -41.87 -35.72 -6.74
N SER A 23 -43.20 -35.60 -6.64
CA SER A 23 -44.14 -36.10 -7.64
C SER A 23 -44.14 -35.24 -8.92
N LYS A 24 -44.29 -33.92 -8.79
CA LYS A 24 -44.34 -33.01 -9.96
C LYS A 24 -42.99 -32.81 -10.63
N PHE A 25 -41.86 -32.91 -9.93
CA PHE A 25 -40.52 -32.80 -10.51
C PHE A 25 -40.20 -34.06 -11.33
N ARG A 26 -40.59 -35.24 -10.84
CA ARG A 26 -40.54 -36.47 -11.65
C ARG A 26 -41.40 -36.34 -12.91
N ASP A 27 -42.62 -35.84 -12.79
CA ASP A 27 -43.51 -35.61 -13.93
C ASP A 27 -43.04 -34.48 -14.88
N PHE A 28 -42.34 -33.47 -14.34
CA PHE A 28 -41.71 -32.39 -15.08
C PHE A 28 -40.55 -32.90 -15.93
N LEU A 29 -39.65 -33.71 -15.35
CA LEU A 29 -38.57 -34.36 -16.09
C LEU A 29 -39.08 -35.42 -17.07
N ASN A 30 -40.17 -36.12 -16.74
CA ASN A 30 -40.82 -37.10 -17.62
C ASN A 30 -41.60 -36.44 -18.79
N GLY A 31 -41.60 -35.10 -18.87
CA GLY A 31 -42.11 -34.33 -20.00
C GLY A 31 -43.64 -34.19 -20.08
N SER A 32 -44.37 -34.58 -19.03
CA SER A 32 -45.85 -34.49 -19.02
C SER A 32 -46.32 -33.02 -19.01
N ILE A 33 -45.56 -32.15 -18.35
CA ILE A 33 -45.81 -30.71 -18.27
C ILE A 33 -45.57 -29.99 -19.60
N LEU A 34 -44.66 -30.52 -20.43
CA LEU A 34 -44.29 -29.96 -21.74
C LEU A 34 -45.36 -30.27 -22.80
N LYS A 35 -46.13 -31.34 -22.62
CA LYS A 35 -47.29 -31.69 -23.46
C LYS A 35 -48.54 -30.85 -23.17
N LYS A 36 -48.53 -30.02 -22.12
CA LYS A 36 -49.66 -29.16 -21.79
C LYS A 36 -49.83 -28.10 -22.89
N ARG A 37 -51.03 -27.99 -23.48
CA ARG A 37 -51.35 -27.04 -24.57
C ARG A 37 -50.96 -25.58 -24.27
N PHE A 38 -50.93 -25.20 -22.99
CA PHE A 38 -50.45 -23.89 -22.52
C PHE A 38 -48.95 -23.66 -22.72
N ILE A 39 -48.10 -24.66 -22.43
CA ILE A 39 -46.64 -24.57 -22.62
C ILE A 39 -46.30 -24.57 -24.12
N GLN A 40 -47.01 -25.35 -24.92
CA GLN A 40 -46.81 -25.37 -26.37
C GLN A 40 -47.07 -24.00 -27.00
N LYS A 41 -48.09 -23.27 -26.51
CA LYS A 41 -48.41 -21.92 -26.99
C LYS A 41 -47.40 -20.87 -26.52
N GLN A 42 -46.74 -21.09 -25.37
CA GLN A 42 -45.83 -20.14 -24.73
C GLN A 42 -44.35 -20.57 -24.77
N TYR A 43 -43.97 -21.52 -25.63
CA TYR A 43 -42.61 -22.07 -25.67
C TYR A 43 -41.54 -20.99 -25.92
N GLY A 44 -41.88 -19.95 -26.67
CA GLY A 44 -41.04 -18.77 -26.90
C GLY A 44 -40.66 -18.01 -25.62
N LEU A 45 -41.53 -18.00 -24.60
CA LEU A 45 -41.23 -17.38 -23.30
C LEU A 45 -40.29 -18.25 -22.47
N LEU A 46 -40.44 -19.57 -22.57
CA LEU A 46 -39.59 -20.53 -21.85
C LEU A 46 -38.15 -20.48 -22.37
N ILE A 47 -37.97 -20.43 -23.70
CA ILE A 47 -36.64 -20.30 -24.29
C ILE A 47 -36.02 -18.92 -23.98
N LEU A 48 -36.82 -17.86 -23.95
CA LEU A 48 -36.36 -16.52 -23.56
C LEU A 48 -35.80 -16.52 -22.12
N ILE A 49 -36.51 -17.16 -21.18
CA ILE A 49 -36.05 -17.32 -19.79
C ILE A 49 -34.76 -18.13 -19.72
N ALA A 50 -34.64 -19.22 -20.48
CA ALA A 50 -33.43 -20.04 -20.50
C ALA A 50 -32.22 -19.24 -21.00
N VAL A 51 -32.38 -18.47 -22.08
CA VAL A 51 -31.33 -17.59 -22.61
C VAL A 51 -30.95 -16.50 -21.60
N LEU A 52 -31.93 -15.92 -20.92
CA LEU A 52 -31.68 -14.90 -19.90
C LEU A 52 -30.90 -15.46 -18.70
N ILE A 53 -31.16 -16.71 -18.30
CA ILE A 53 -30.40 -17.40 -17.26
C ILE A 53 -28.95 -17.63 -17.70
N PHE A 54 -28.73 -18.07 -18.95
CA PHE A 54 -27.37 -18.21 -19.50
C PHE A 54 -26.60 -16.88 -19.46
N ILE A 55 -27.18 -15.81 -20.03
CA ILE A 55 -26.58 -14.48 -20.05
C ILE A 55 -26.29 -13.97 -18.63
N TYR A 56 -27.20 -14.21 -17.68
CA TYR A 56 -27.00 -13.82 -16.28
C TYR A 56 -25.81 -14.54 -15.64
N ILE A 57 -25.69 -15.84 -15.88
CA ILE A 57 -24.60 -16.66 -15.37
C ILE A 57 -23.26 -16.18 -15.95
N ASP A 58 -23.21 -15.96 -17.27
CA ASP A 58 -22.00 -15.47 -17.95
C ASP A 58 -21.58 -14.08 -17.46
N ASN A 59 -22.54 -13.17 -17.30
CA ASN A 59 -22.32 -11.83 -16.75
C ASN A 59 -21.83 -11.90 -15.27
N ARG A 60 -22.40 -12.81 -14.48
CA ARG A 60 -22.01 -13.02 -13.08
C ARG A 60 -20.58 -13.54 -12.95
N TYR A 61 -20.18 -14.52 -13.75
CA TYR A 61 -18.81 -15.07 -13.72
C TYR A 61 -17.76 -14.04 -14.14
N THR A 62 -18.09 -13.17 -15.09
CA THR A 62 -17.21 -12.07 -15.51
C THR A 62 -16.91 -11.13 -14.32
N CYS A 63 -17.88 -10.88 -13.45
CA CYS A 63 -17.70 -10.07 -12.24
C CYS A 63 -16.84 -10.78 -11.18
N GLU A 64 -17.07 -12.08 -10.93
CA GLU A 64 -16.29 -12.89 -9.97
C GLU A 64 -14.79 -12.98 -10.34
N SER A 65 -14.48 -13.09 -11.63
CA SER A 65 -13.09 -13.12 -12.10
C SER A 65 -12.34 -11.81 -11.87
N GLN A 66 -13.03 -10.68 -12.01
CA GLN A 66 -12.46 -9.34 -11.79
C GLN A 66 -12.22 -9.05 -10.31
N ILE A 67 -13.14 -9.46 -9.45
CA ILE A 67 -13.00 -9.38 -7.99
C ILE A 67 -11.73 -10.13 -7.54
N THR A 68 -11.46 -11.31 -8.12
CA THR A 68 -10.25 -12.09 -7.79
C THR A 68 -8.97 -11.39 -8.24
N ARG A 69 -8.98 -10.72 -9.40
CA ARG A 69 -7.84 -9.94 -9.89
C ARG A 69 -7.55 -8.73 -9.00
N GLU A 70 -8.57 -8.01 -8.55
CA GLU A 70 -8.38 -6.87 -7.65
C GLU A 70 -7.81 -7.27 -6.28
N ILE A 71 -8.20 -8.43 -5.74
CA ILE A 71 -7.64 -8.95 -4.49
C ILE A 71 -6.14 -9.21 -4.63
N LYS A 72 -5.70 -9.79 -5.75
CA LYS A 72 -4.28 -10.03 -6.02
C LYS A 72 -3.51 -8.71 -6.11
N LEU A 73 -4.04 -7.74 -6.85
CA LEU A 73 -3.40 -6.43 -7.04
C LEU A 73 -3.26 -5.64 -5.72
N LYS A 74 -4.28 -5.69 -4.86
CA LYS A 74 -4.23 -5.07 -3.52
C LYS A 74 -3.21 -5.75 -2.62
N LYS A 75 -3.06 -7.07 -2.71
CA LYS A 75 -2.09 -7.84 -1.92
C LYS A 75 -0.65 -7.47 -2.29
N GLU A 76 -0.32 -7.41 -3.58
CA GLU A 76 1.01 -7.02 -4.05
C GLU A 76 1.38 -5.59 -3.62
N LEU A 77 0.44 -4.64 -3.69
CA LEU A 77 0.65 -3.27 -3.19
C LEU A 77 0.90 -3.24 -1.67
N GLN A 78 0.20 -4.09 -0.92
CA GLN A 78 0.32 -4.15 0.51
C GLN A 78 1.68 -4.74 0.93
N ASP A 79 2.13 -5.79 0.24
CA ASP A 79 3.42 -6.43 0.48
C ASP A 79 4.59 -5.47 0.22
N VAL A 80 4.59 -4.75 -0.90
CA VAL A 80 5.62 -3.72 -1.22
C VAL A 80 5.62 -2.59 -0.19
N LYS A 81 4.44 -2.15 0.26
CA LYS A 81 4.33 -1.13 1.32
C LYS A 81 4.96 -1.62 2.63
N PHE A 82 4.67 -2.86 3.04
CA PHE A 82 5.24 -3.42 4.26
C PHE A 82 6.76 -3.62 4.17
N GLU A 83 7.27 -4.01 3.01
CA GLU A 83 8.72 -4.12 2.76
C GLU A 83 9.40 -2.75 2.91
N SER A 84 8.88 -1.72 2.25
CA SER A 84 9.42 -0.36 2.36
C SER A 84 9.38 0.18 3.80
N LEU A 85 8.31 -0.12 4.54
CA LEU A 85 8.15 0.29 5.93
C LEU A 85 9.14 -0.44 6.85
N THR A 86 9.30 -1.74 6.63
CA THR A 86 10.26 -2.57 7.38
C THR A 86 11.68 -2.07 7.16
N ILE A 87 12.08 -1.89 5.90
CA ILE A 87 13.42 -1.37 5.55
C ILE A 87 13.62 0.02 6.15
N SER A 88 12.63 0.91 6.05
CA SER A 88 12.73 2.26 6.63
C SER A 88 12.82 2.24 8.16
N ALA A 89 12.11 1.33 8.82
CA ALA A 89 12.18 1.13 10.26
C ALA A 89 13.54 0.59 10.69
N GLU A 90 14.10 -0.35 9.93
CA GLU A 90 15.44 -0.89 10.15
C GLU A 90 16.52 0.18 9.95
N LEU A 91 16.48 0.98 8.89
CA LEU A 91 17.39 2.12 8.71
C LEU A 91 17.28 3.13 9.85
N THR A 92 16.07 3.37 10.35
CA THR A 92 15.83 4.28 11.49
C THR A 92 16.42 3.73 12.78
N THR A 93 16.30 2.41 13.02
CA THR A 93 16.85 1.78 14.22
C THR A 93 18.38 1.73 14.15
N LEU A 94 18.94 1.36 13.00
CA LEU A 94 20.39 1.33 12.75
C LEU A 94 21.03 2.72 12.81
N GLY A 95 20.37 3.75 12.27
CA GLY A 95 20.85 5.14 12.29
C GLY A 95 20.69 5.83 13.65
N ARG A 96 20.02 5.19 14.61
CA ARG A 96 19.81 5.78 15.93
C ARG A 96 21.12 5.82 16.70
N ARG A 97 21.48 6.99 17.22
CA ARG A 97 22.73 7.21 18.00
C ARG A 97 22.90 6.15 19.10
N SER A 98 21.83 5.81 19.81
CA SER A 98 21.85 4.78 20.86
C SER A 98 22.21 3.38 20.34
N TYR A 99 21.78 3.01 19.13
CA TYR A 99 22.12 1.72 18.52
C TYR A 99 23.61 1.66 18.19
N VAL A 100 24.14 2.72 17.55
CA VAL A 100 25.57 2.81 17.20
C VAL A 100 26.45 2.76 18.45
N LEU A 101 26.06 3.46 19.53
CA LEU A 101 26.76 3.42 20.81
C LEU A 101 26.78 2.01 21.42
N ASN A 102 25.64 1.33 21.45
CA ASN A 102 25.58 -0.05 21.95
C ASN A 102 26.42 -0.99 21.08
N TYR A 103 26.33 -0.87 19.75
CA TYR A 103 27.10 -1.67 18.81
C TYR A 103 28.62 -1.50 18.98
N ILE A 104 29.11 -0.27 19.15
CA ILE A 104 30.54 0.02 19.40
C ILE A 104 30.99 -0.56 20.74
N ASN A 105 30.17 -0.46 21.78
CA ASN A 105 30.48 -1.02 23.11
C ASN A 105 30.51 -2.57 23.10
N GLU A 106 29.59 -3.22 22.39
CA GLU A 106 29.57 -4.68 22.22
C GLU A 106 30.80 -5.20 21.48
N GLN A 107 31.31 -4.44 20.50
CA GLN A 107 32.55 -4.77 19.77
C GLN A 107 33.83 -4.50 20.58
N GLY A 108 33.72 -4.09 21.86
CA GLY A 108 34.86 -3.88 22.76
C GLY A 108 35.66 -2.61 22.48
N LEU A 109 35.14 -1.72 21.63
CA LEU A 109 35.76 -0.45 21.30
C LEU A 109 35.41 0.56 22.40
N ASN A 110 36.39 0.97 23.22
CA ASN A 110 36.22 1.94 24.32
C ASN A 110 36.08 3.39 23.82
N LEU A 111 35.18 3.64 22.87
CA LEU A 111 34.87 4.99 22.40
C LEU A 111 33.71 5.57 23.20
N LYS A 112 33.92 6.77 23.74
CA LYS A 112 32.90 7.57 24.43
C LYS A 112 32.45 8.72 23.54
N GLU A 113 31.17 9.03 23.60
CA GLU A 113 30.59 10.15 22.84
C GLU A 113 31.23 11.47 23.30
N SER A 114 31.67 12.30 22.35
CA SER A 114 32.16 13.65 22.65
C SER A 114 30.97 14.55 22.99
N PRO A 115 30.95 15.23 24.16
CA PRO A 115 29.88 16.15 24.53
C PRO A 115 29.90 17.47 23.74
N VAL A 116 30.95 17.71 22.94
CA VAL A 116 31.12 18.95 22.18
C VAL A 116 30.53 18.79 20.79
N ALA A 117 29.64 19.71 20.40
CA ALA A 117 29.02 19.73 19.08
C ALA A 117 30.07 19.94 17.96
N PRO A 118 29.91 19.30 16.79
CA PRO A 118 30.84 19.47 15.67
C PRO A 118 30.89 20.91 15.17
N ILE A 119 32.09 21.42 14.92
CA ILE A 119 32.32 22.76 14.35
C ILE A 119 32.35 22.68 12.82
N ILE A 120 31.54 23.51 12.18
CA ILE A 120 31.51 23.68 10.72
C ILE A 120 32.67 24.59 10.33
N ILE A 121 33.65 24.06 9.63
CA ILE A 121 34.75 24.83 9.05
C ILE A 121 34.28 25.31 7.68
N THR A 122 33.52 26.41 7.64
CA THR A 122 33.22 27.06 6.36
C THR A 122 34.49 27.75 5.87
N ALA A 123 34.84 27.57 4.59
CA ALA A 123 35.91 28.35 3.96
C ALA A 123 35.68 29.84 4.27
N PRO A 124 36.73 30.62 4.60
CA PRO A 124 36.55 32.01 5.00
C PRO A 124 35.79 32.74 3.89
N GLY A 125 34.57 33.20 4.21
CA GLY A 125 33.79 34.03 3.30
C GLY A 125 34.60 35.27 2.93
N GLU A 126 34.42 35.78 1.70
CA GLU A 126 35.18 36.91 1.14
C GLU A 126 35.22 38.15 2.06
N GLU A 127 34.22 38.29 2.92
CA GLU A 127 34.13 39.33 3.97
C GLU A 127 35.26 39.21 5.01
N ASN A 128 35.61 37.98 5.39
CA ASN A 128 36.71 37.70 6.32
C ASN A 128 38.07 37.89 5.63
N GLU A 129 38.19 37.59 4.33
CA GLU A 129 39.43 37.82 3.58
C GLU A 129 39.72 39.32 3.40
N LYS A 130 38.69 40.14 3.14
CA LYS A 130 38.81 41.60 3.14
C LYS A 130 39.15 42.13 4.52
N ALA A 131 38.48 41.66 5.58
CA ALA A 131 38.77 42.07 6.95
C ALA A 131 40.21 41.69 7.38
N LEU A 132 40.71 40.53 6.95
CA LEU A 132 42.10 40.09 7.18
C LEU A 132 43.09 40.93 6.38
N LYS A 133 42.82 41.22 5.10
CA LYS A 133 43.68 42.08 4.27
C LYS A 133 43.71 43.52 4.77
N ASP A 134 42.57 44.06 5.22
CA ASP A 134 42.49 45.40 5.81
C ASP A 134 43.22 45.47 7.15
N SER A 135 43.12 44.44 7.98
CA SER A 135 43.86 44.39 9.25
C SER A 135 45.36 44.19 9.04
N LEU A 136 45.79 43.38 8.05
CA LEU A 136 47.20 43.25 7.66
C LEU A 136 47.76 44.56 7.06
N THR A 137 46.97 45.29 6.27
CA THR A 137 47.36 46.58 5.69
C THR A 137 47.51 47.65 6.78
N LYS A 138 46.60 47.68 7.76
CA LYS A 138 46.66 48.58 8.92
C LYS A 138 47.85 48.27 9.84
N LEU A 139 48.22 47.00 9.99
CA LEU A 139 49.39 46.59 10.77
C LEU A 139 50.70 46.99 10.10
N ASN A 140 50.79 46.86 8.76
CA ASN A 140 51.99 47.27 8.01
C ASN A 140 52.12 48.80 7.94
N ALA A 141 51.05 49.54 7.69
CA ALA A 141 51.07 51.00 7.70
C ALA A 141 51.47 51.59 9.07
N LYS A 142 51.10 50.92 10.17
CA LYS A 142 51.51 51.32 11.52
C LYS A 142 52.98 50.99 11.82
N LYS A 143 53.55 49.98 11.16
CA LYS A 143 54.97 49.64 11.28
C LYS A 143 55.84 50.74 10.68
N ASP A 144 55.44 51.29 9.54
CA ASP A 144 56.19 52.33 8.82
C ASP A 144 56.20 53.69 9.55
N THR A 145 55.13 54.04 10.27
CA THR A 145 55.08 55.29 11.06
C THR A 145 55.87 55.23 12.37
N THR A 146 56.19 54.04 12.86
CA THR A 146 56.87 53.88 14.17
C THR A 146 58.38 53.68 14.02
N THR A 147 58.87 53.31 12.83
CA THR A 147 60.32 53.16 12.56
C THR A 147 61.01 54.51 12.26
N SER A 148 60.26 55.58 11.97
CA SER A 148 60.85 56.90 11.67
C SER A 148 61.02 57.84 12.87
N ILE A 149 60.71 57.40 14.10
CA ILE A 149 60.91 58.19 15.35
C ILE A 149 61.99 57.56 16.25
N ALA A 150 62.74 56.58 15.73
CA ALA A 150 63.87 55.95 16.44
C ALA A 150 65.13 55.91 15.58
N VAL A 151 65.37 56.95 14.78
CA VAL A 151 66.69 57.29 14.22
C VAL A 151 66.77 58.81 14.14
N ASP A 152 66.94 59.44 15.30
CA ASP A 152 67.69 60.68 15.53
C ASP A 152 67.95 60.81 17.05
#